data_AF-A0AAE0SE15-F1
#
_entry.id   AF-A0AAE0SE15-F1
#
_cell.length_a   1.000
_cell.length_b   1.000
_cell.length_c   1.000
_cell.angle_alpha   90.00
_cell.angle_beta   90.00
_cell.angle_gamma   90.00
#
_symmetry.space_group_name_H-M   'P 1'
#
loop_
_entity.id
_entity.type
_entity.pdbx_description
1 polymer ?
#
loop_
_entity_poly.entity_id
_entity_poly.type
_entity_poly.pdbx_seq_one_letter_code
_entity_poly.pdbx_strand_id
1 'polypeptide(L)'
;MGSRAIKTRYGDLRGALVEFRNQTRKPVEAFRGLQYGTTYAGRMRFMPPTSPLERWKYTRLAFSMRPVCPQKDQKEEDLSKDLPKASVIGIKRAGPFTLFQSEDCLTLNIYVSVQGGRMLRLLPRINNCKSDSTFKYC
;
A
#
# COMPACT_ATOMS: atom_id res chain seq x y z
N MET A 1 2.21 11.58 14.30
CA MET A 1 1.04 11.87 13.43
C MET A 1 1.51 12.70 12.25
N GLY A 2 1.03 12.46 11.02
CA GLY A 2 1.39 13.28 9.84
C GLY A 2 0.98 14.74 10.01
N SER A 3 1.69 15.66 9.37
CA SER A 3 1.57 17.09 9.66
C SER A 3 0.36 17.74 8.98
N ARG A 4 -0.18 17.17 7.89
CA ARG A 4 -1.21 17.81 7.06
C ARG A 4 -2.42 16.91 6.79
N ALA A 5 -3.61 17.50 6.77
CA ALA A 5 -4.82 16.87 6.22
C ALA A 5 -4.87 17.09 4.69
N ILE A 6 -5.08 16.01 3.93
CA ILE A 6 -5.21 16.02 2.47
C ILE A 6 -6.69 15.90 2.11
N LYS A 7 -7.21 16.84 1.32
CA LYS A 7 -8.57 16.76 0.79
C LYS A 7 -8.64 15.79 -0.38
N THR A 8 -9.62 14.89 -0.37
CA THR A 8 -9.94 14.01 -1.49
C THR A 8 -11.42 14.14 -1.86
N ARG A 9 -11.80 13.58 -3.03
CA ARG A 9 -13.20 13.54 -3.45
C ARG A 9 -14.13 12.75 -2.52
N TYR A 10 -13.58 11.91 -1.64
CA TYR A 10 -14.33 11.08 -0.69
C TYR A 10 -14.25 11.60 0.76
N GLY A 11 -13.51 12.69 0.97
CA GLY A 11 -13.34 13.41 2.23
C GLY A 11 -11.87 13.71 2.57
N ASP A 12 -11.62 14.22 3.78
CA ASP A 12 -10.28 14.60 4.25
C ASP A 12 -9.50 13.44 4.92
N LEU A 13 -8.21 13.30 4.62
CA LEU A 13 -7.36 12.21 5.10
C LEU A 13 -6.13 12.74 5.83
N ARG A 14 -5.64 11.99 6.81
CA ARG A 14 -4.36 12.27 7.49
C ARG A 14 -3.50 11.01 7.52
N GLY A 15 -2.24 11.14 7.09
CA GLY A 15 -1.27 10.07 7.02
C GLY A 15 -0.35 10.00 8.24
N ALA A 16 0.53 9.00 8.27
CA ALA A 16 1.58 8.85 9.27
C ALA A 16 2.90 9.36 8.69
N LEU A 17 3.61 10.21 9.44
CA LEU A 17 4.98 10.54 9.12
C LEU A 17 5.87 9.33 9.45
N VAL A 18 6.62 8.85 8.46
CA VAL A 18 7.54 7.72 8.59
C VAL A 18 8.95 8.24 8.36
N GLU A 19 9.78 8.07 9.38
CA GLU A 19 11.19 8.40 9.35
C GLU A 19 12.01 7.14 9.03
N PHE A 20 13.09 7.31 8.26
CA PHE A 20 14.01 6.23 7.96
C PHE A 20 15.07 6.13 9.04
N ARG A 21 15.48 4.89 9.39
CA ARG A 21 16.57 4.64 10.35
C ARG A 21 17.85 5.37 9.97
N ASN A 22 18.13 5.44 8.66
CA ASN A 22 19.22 6.23 8.12
C ASN A 22 18.69 7.62 7.76
N GLN A 23 19.17 8.64 8.47
CA GLN A 23 18.76 10.05 8.31
C GLN A 23 19.19 10.68 6.97
N THR A 24 19.84 9.92 6.08
CA THR A 24 20.17 10.35 4.72
C THR A 24 18.92 10.53 3.84
N ARG A 25 17.81 9.86 4.18
CA ARG A 25 16.56 9.94 3.43
C ARG A 25 15.57 10.87 4.12
N LYS A 26 14.94 11.75 3.35
CA LYS A 26 13.87 12.63 3.83
C LYS A 26 12.68 11.79 4.33
N PRO A 27 11.98 12.22 5.39
CA PRO A 27 10.81 11.51 5.86
C PRO A 27 9.72 11.46 4.78
N VAL A 28 8.89 10.42 4.85
CA VAL A 28 7.76 10.22 3.94
C VAL A 28 6.46 10.24 4.73
N GLU A 29 5.43 10.85 4.17
CA GLU A 29 4.08 10.73 4.66
C GLU A 29 3.42 9.51 4.02
N ALA A 30 3.01 8.56 4.86
CA ALA A 30 2.38 7.31 4.47
C ALA A 30 0.87 7.35 4.72
N PHE A 31 0.10 7.05 3.69
CA PHE A 31 -1.35 6.84 3.74
C PHE A 31 -1.60 5.38 3.42
N ARG A 32 -2.13 4.63 4.38
CA ARG A 32 -2.31 3.18 4.26
C ARG A 32 -3.77 2.79 4.28
N GLY A 33 -4.11 1.75 3.51
CA GLY A 33 -5.43 1.15 3.51
C GLY A 33 -6.53 2.04 2.93
N LEU A 34 -6.21 2.83 1.90
CA LEU A 34 -7.20 3.68 1.22
C LEU A 34 -7.97 2.83 0.20
N GLN A 35 -9.29 2.73 0.36
CA GLN A 35 -10.13 2.01 -0.60
C GLN A 35 -10.29 2.83 -1.89
N TYR A 36 -9.98 2.22 -3.03
CA TYR A 36 -10.13 2.86 -4.35
C TYR A 36 -11.24 2.24 -5.20
N GLY A 37 -11.75 1.08 -4.80
CA GLY A 37 -12.91 0.43 -5.39
C GLY A 37 -13.50 -0.60 -4.46
N THR A 38 -14.60 -1.24 -4.86
CA THR A 38 -15.18 -2.37 -4.12
C THR A 38 -15.70 -3.43 -5.08
N THR A 39 -15.71 -4.67 -4.59
CA THR A 39 -16.39 -5.82 -5.22
C THR A 39 -17.65 -6.25 -4.44
N TYR A 40 -18.09 -5.45 -3.47
CA TYR A 40 -19.14 -5.78 -2.48
C TYR A 40 -18.92 -7.16 -1.86
N ALA A 41 -17.69 -7.43 -1.39
CA ALA A 41 -17.29 -8.70 -0.78
C ALA A 41 -17.71 -9.92 -1.62
N GLY A 42 -17.43 -9.88 -2.93
CA GLY A 42 -17.67 -11.00 -3.84
C GLY A 42 -18.98 -10.96 -4.62
N ARG A 43 -19.94 -10.11 -4.25
CA ARG A 43 -21.23 -10.01 -4.97
C ARG A 43 -21.06 -9.51 -6.41
N MET A 44 -19.97 -8.80 -6.69
CA MET A 44 -19.57 -8.38 -8.03
C MET A 44 -18.31 -9.10 -8.51
N ARG A 45 -18.11 -10.36 -8.10
CA ARG A 45 -17.03 -11.18 -8.63
C ARG A 45 -17.18 -11.28 -10.15
N PHE A 46 -16.06 -11.18 -10.86
CA PHE A 46 -16.01 -11.21 -12.33
C PHE A 46 -16.68 -10.03 -13.04
N MET A 47 -17.08 -8.99 -12.30
CA MET A 47 -17.52 -7.71 -12.85
C MET A 47 -16.44 -6.65 -12.61
N PRO A 48 -16.40 -5.58 -13.43
CA PRO A 48 -15.56 -4.43 -13.13
C PRO A 48 -15.86 -3.87 -11.73
N PRO A 49 -14.83 -3.41 -10.99
CA PRO A 49 -15.03 -2.85 -9.67
C PRO A 49 -15.81 -1.53 -9.74
N THR A 50 -16.65 -1.27 -8.74
CA THR A 50 -17.33 0.02 -8.62
C THR A 50 -16.51 1.01 -7.81
N SER A 51 -16.98 2.27 -7.74
CA SER A 51 -16.43 3.28 -6.85
C SER A 51 -16.39 2.80 -5.39
N PRO A 52 -15.43 3.26 -4.58
CA PRO A 52 -15.33 2.89 -3.18
C PRO A 52 -16.58 3.32 -2.41
N LEU A 53 -17.00 2.49 -1.45
CA LEU A 53 -18.15 2.76 -0.58
C LEU A 53 -17.84 3.81 0.48
N GLU A 54 -16.57 3.86 0.88
CA GLU A 54 -16.15 4.67 2.02
C GLU A 54 -16.10 6.14 1.66
N ARG A 55 -17.02 6.89 2.27
CA ARG A 55 -16.99 8.34 2.36
C ARG A 55 -16.96 8.73 3.81
N TRP A 56 -16.17 9.73 4.15
CA TRP A 56 -15.99 10.15 5.53
C TRP A 56 -16.36 11.62 5.69
N LYS A 57 -17.16 11.91 6.73
CA LYS A 57 -17.60 13.27 7.07
C LYS A 57 -16.49 14.11 7.71
N TYR A 58 -15.60 13.45 8.45
CA TYR A 58 -14.49 14.06 9.17
C TYR A 58 -13.14 13.48 8.72
N THR A 59 -12.04 14.07 9.17
CA THR A 59 -10.69 13.63 8.80
C THR A 59 -10.43 12.17 9.21
N ARG A 60 -10.26 11.28 8.23
CA ARG A 60 -9.92 9.88 8.47
C ARG A 60 -8.41 9.71 8.65
N LEU A 61 -8.03 8.91 9.66
CA LEU A 61 -6.64 8.52 9.92
C LEU A 61 -6.28 7.28 9.09
N ALA A 62 -5.36 7.42 8.14
CA ALA A 62 -4.96 6.38 7.19
C ALA A 62 -3.63 5.72 7.60
N PHE A 63 -3.59 5.07 8.77
CA PHE A 63 -2.36 4.50 9.33
C PHE A 63 -2.27 2.98 9.20
N SER A 64 -3.42 2.31 9.18
CA SER A 64 -3.51 0.85 9.22
C SER A 64 -3.53 0.26 7.82
N MET A 65 -2.85 -0.86 7.65
CA MET A 65 -2.97 -1.69 6.45
C MET A 65 -4.36 -2.33 6.42
N ARG A 66 -4.87 -2.58 5.21
CA ARG A 66 -6.12 -3.31 5.00
C ARG A 66 -5.85 -4.77 4.65
N PRO A 67 -6.88 -5.65 4.76
CA PRO A 67 -6.77 -7.04 4.34
C PRO A 67 -6.26 -7.15 2.91
N VAL A 68 -5.41 -8.15 2.67
CA VAL A 68 -4.94 -8.48 1.33
C VAL A 68 -6.02 -9.25 0.57
N CYS A 69 -5.86 -9.38 -0.74
CA CYS A 69 -6.76 -10.20 -1.55
C CYS A 69 -6.61 -11.68 -1.23
N PRO A 70 -7.67 -12.49 -1.44
CA PRO A 70 -7.62 -13.91 -1.20
C PRO A 70 -6.54 -14.56 -2.07
N GLN A 71 -5.59 -15.20 -1.41
CA GLN A 71 -4.48 -15.93 -2.01
C GLN A 71 -4.31 -17.25 -1.26
N LYS A 72 -3.87 -18.29 -1.97
CA LYS A 72 -3.61 -19.58 -1.33
C LYS A 72 -2.43 -19.44 -0.38
N ASP A 73 -2.57 -19.97 0.83
CA ASP A 73 -1.42 -20.14 1.71
C ASP A 73 -0.43 -21.10 1.05
N GLN A 74 0.76 -20.60 0.77
CA GLN A 74 1.77 -21.36 0.05
C GLN A 74 2.61 -22.17 1.03
N LYS A 75 2.53 -23.50 0.96
CA LYS A 75 3.39 -24.40 1.72
C LYS A 75 4.78 -24.41 1.10
N GLU A 76 5.81 -24.49 1.94
CA GLU A 76 7.21 -24.53 1.50
C GLU A 76 7.50 -25.69 0.55
N GLU A 77 6.94 -26.86 0.87
CA GLU A 77 7.13 -28.10 0.11
C GLU A 77 6.63 -27.94 -1.34
N ASP A 78 5.52 -27.23 -1.52
CA ASP A 78 4.95 -26.97 -2.84
C ASP A 78 5.78 -25.92 -3.58
N LEU A 79 6.21 -24.86 -2.88
CA LEU A 79 7.05 -23.82 -3.47
C LEU A 79 8.44 -24.30 -3.88
N SER A 80 9.02 -25.24 -3.14
CA SER A 80 10.40 -25.70 -3.38
C SER A 80 10.51 -26.62 -4.60
N LYS A 81 9.39 -27.15 -5.11
CA LYS A 81 9.34 -27.91 -6.36
C LYS A 81 9.45 -27.00 -7.58
N ASP A 82 8.82 -25.83 -7.49
CA ASP A 82 8.63 -24.93 -8.64
C ASP A 82 9.58 -23.72 -8.64
N LEU A 83 10.12 -23.34 -7.48
CA LEU A 83 10.89 -22.10 -7.32
C LEU A 83 12.30 -22.31 -6.76
N PRO A 84 13.28 -21.48 -7.17
CA PRO A 84 14.59 -21.44 -6.54
C PRO A 84 14.51 -21.11 -5.04
N LYS A 85 15.42 -21.66 -4.24
CA LYS A 85 15.45 -21.49 -2.77
C LYS A 85 15.34 -20.02 -2.31
N ALA A 86 16.01 -19.09 -3.02
CA ALA A 86 15.95 -17.67 -2.69
C ALA A 86 14.54 -17.07 -2.81
N SER A 87 13.78 -17.50 -3.82
CA SER A 87 12.39 -17.07 -4.04
C SER A 87 11.46 -17.60 -2.95
N VAL A 88 11.64 -18.87 -2.56
CA VAL A 88 10.88 -19.51 -1.47
C VAL A 88 11.07 -18.74 -0.16
N ILE A 89 12.33 -18.38 0.17
CA ILE A 89 12.65 -17.56 1.34
C ILE A 89 11.95 -16.20 1.28
N GLY A 90 11.93 -15.55 0.11
CA GLY A 90 11.25 -14.28 -0.10
C GLY A 90 9.75 -14.36 0.18
N ILE A 91 9.07 -15.39 -0.35
CA ILE A 91 7.63 -15.62 -0.16
C ILE A 91 7.32 -15.89 1.30
N LYS A 92 8.12 -16.72 1.98
CA LYS A 92 7.97 -16.99 3.42
C LYS A 92 8.05 -15.72 4.28
N ARG A 93 8.95 -14.79 3.94
CA ARG A 93 9.05 -13.50 4.65
C ARG A 93 7.80 -12.64 4.49
N ALA A 94 7.06 -12.83 3.40
CA ALA A 94 5.80 -12.12 3.16
C ALA A 94 4.61 -12.73 3.93
N GLY A 95 4.69 -13.99 4.34
CA GLY A 95 3.59 -14.74 4.99
C GLY A 95 2.88 -14.01 6.14
N PRO A 96 3.59 -13.36 7.09
CA PRO A 96 2.94 -12.61 8.18
C PRO A 96 2.04 -11.46 7.69
N PHE A 97 2.31 -10.91 6.50
CA PHE A 97 1.54 -9.81 5.92
C PHE A 97 0.32 -10.29 5.13
N THR A 98 0.14 -11.60 4.93
CA THR A 98 -0.96 -12.20 4.16
C THR A 98 -1.96 -12.96 5.02
N LEU A 99 -1.86 -12.85 6.36
CA LEU A 99 -2.76 -13.53 7.30
C LEU A 99 -4.21 -13.07 7.21
N PHE A 100 -4.43 -11.77 7.02
CA PHE A 100 -5.77 -11.18 6.97
C PHE A 100 -6.20 -10.96 5.52
N GLN A 101 -7.11 -11.81 5.03
CA GLN A 101 -7.56 -11.81 3.64
C GLN A 101 -9.05 -11.47 3.54
N SER A 102 -9.44 -10.76 2.48
CA SER A 102 -10.84 -10.44 2.18
C SER A 102 -11.04 -10.25 0.68
N GLU A 103 -12.20 -10.65 0.14
CA GLU A 103 -12.56 -10.38 -1.26
C GLU A 103 -12.74 -8.89 -1.57
N ASP A 104 -13.02 -8.05 -0.56
CA ASP A 104 -13.04 -6.59 -0.69
C ASP A 104 -11.69 -5.97 -0.32
N CYS A 105 -10.65 -6.35 -1.06
CA CYS A 105 -9.24 -5.96 -0.83
C CYS A 105 -8.77 -4.78 -1.67
N LEU A 106 -9.65 -4.13 -2.45
CA LEU A 106 -9.29 -3.08 -3.44
C LEU A 106 -8.84 -1.78 -2.77
N THR A 107 -7.62 -1.82 -2.27
CA THR A 107 -7.02 -0.80 -1.41
C THR A 107 -5.61 -0.48 -1.86
N LEU A 108 -5.18 0.75 -1.61
CA LEU A 108 -3.86 1.23 -1.98
C LEU A 108 -3.17 1.91 -0.79
N ASN A 109 -1.85 1.96 -0.90
CA ASN A 109 -0.98 2.67 0.04
C ASN A 109 -0.22 3.74 -0.75
N ILE A 110 -0.24 4.99 -0.28
CA ILE A 110 0.44 6.13 -0.90
C ILE A 110 1.57 6.58 0.01
N TYR A 111 2.76 6.77 -0.56
CA TYR A 111 3.92 7.29 0.14
C TYR A 111 4.40 8.55 -0.57
N VAL A 112 4.40 9.68 0.14
CA VAL A 112 4.75 10.99 -0.42
C VAL A 112 5.97 11.52 0.33
N SER A 113 7.03 11.93 -0.39
CA SER A 113 8.18 12.55 0.28
C SER A 113 7.82 13.93 0.83
N VAL A 114 8.24 14.21 2.06
CA VAL A 114 8.05 15.53 2.67
C VAL A 114 9.14 16.44 2.14
N GLN A 115 8.87 17.16 1.05
CA GLN A 115 9.73 18.25 0.60
C GLN A 115 9.33 19.54 1.33
N GLY A 116 10.23 20.04 2.18
CA GLY A 116 10.10 21.38 2.74
C GLY A 116 10.13 22.42 1.62
N GLY A 117 9.01 23.12 1.43
CA GLY A 117 8.91 24.29 0.56
C GLY A 117 8.37 24.01 -0.86
N ARG A 118 7.17 24.57 -1.10
CA ARG A 118 6.43 24.70 -2.38
C ARG A 118 5.47 23.57 -2.72
N MET A 119 4.23 23.82 -2.33
CA MET A 119 3.00 23.37 -2.98
C MET A 119 3.14 23.54 -4.51
N LEU A 120 2.82 22.50 -5.28
CA LEU A 120 2.73 22.45 -6.76
C LEU A 120 4.02 22.14 -7.54
N ARG A 121 4.80 21.14 -7.13
CA ARG A 121 5.36 20.23 -8.15
C ARG A 121 4.70 18.88 -7.97
N LEU A 122 3.96 18.43 -9.00
CA LEU A 122 3.57 17.03 -9.10
C LEU A 122 4.87 16.24 -9.06
N LEU A 123 5.11 15.54 -7.95
CA LEU A 123 6.21 14.60 -7.92
C LEU A 123 5.95 13.57 -9.01
N PRO A 124 6.96 13.21 -9.81
CA PRO A 124 6.78 12.21 -10.84
C PRO A 124 6.23 10.95 -10.19
N ARG A 125 5.10 10.46 -10.70
CA ARG A 125 4.63 9.12 -10.38
C ARG A 125 5.74 8.17 -10.84
N ILE A 126 6.05 7.19 -10.01
CA ILE A 126 7.10 6.22 -10.28
C ILE A 126 6.76 5.48 -11.59
N ASN A 127 7.40 5.90 -12.68
CA ASN A 127 7.29 5.26 -13.99
C ASN A 127 8.61 4.59 -14.40
N ASN A 128 9.73 4.96 -13.77
CA ASN A 128 11.07 4.41 -14.05
C ASN A 128 11.83 4.22 -12.74
N CYS A 129 11.86 2.99 -12.23
CA CYS A 129 12.69 2.61 -11.08
C CYS A 129 14.08 2.19 -11.57
N LYS A 130 15.13 2.80 -11.01
CA LYS A 130 16.49 2.28 -11.18
C LYS A 130 16.77 1.28 -10.04
N SER A 131 17.16 0.08 -10.41
CA SER A 131 17.62 -0.93 -9.46
C SER A 131 19.12 -0.80 -9.24
N ASP A 132 19.55 -0.82 -7.99
CA ASP A 132 20.92 -1.13 -7.63
C ASP A 132 20.93 -2.42 -6.81
N SER A 133 22.09 -3.06 -6.78
CA SER A 133 22.42 -4.35 -6.19
C SER A 133 21.97 -4.53 -4.73
N THR A 134 21.71 -3.45 -4.00
CA THR A 134 21.27 -3.49 -2.59
C THR A 134 19.80 -3.13 -2.40
N PHE A 135 19.21 -2.28 -3.24
CA PHE A 135 17.80 -1.88 -3.14
C PHE A 135 17.27 -1.37 -4.49
N LYS A 136 15.97 -1.62 -4.74
CA LYS A 136 15.21 -0.87 -5.74
C LYS A 136 14.88 0.49 -5.16
N TYR A 137 15.37 1.56 -5.80
CA TYR A 137 14.98 2.92 -5.47
C TYR A 137 14.37 3.62 -6.67
N CYS A 138 13.24 4.23 -6.36
CA CYS A 138 12.54 5.23 -7.13
C CYS A 138 12.04 6.23 -6.06
#